data_AF-A0A526V7V0-F1
#
_entry.id   AF-A0A526V7V0-F1
#
_cell.length_a   1.000
_cell.length_b   1.000
_cell.length_c   1.000
_cell.angle_alpha   90.00
_cell.angle_beta   90.00
_cell.angle_gamma   90.00
#
_symmetry.space_group_name_H-M   'P 1'
#
loop_
_entity.id
_entity.type
_entity.pdbx_description
1 polymer ?
#
loop_
_entity_poly.entity_id
_entity_poly.type
_entity_poly.pdbx_seq_one_letter_code
_entity_poly.pdbx_strand_id
1 'polypeptide(L)' 'SLISGYRINEMPFHMKRALDNGVTRDELIETITHLAFYAGWPVASTAIGIARKVFEQADAEKKG' A
#
# COMPACT_ATOMS: atom_id res chain seq x y z
N SER A 1 7.13 11.58 1.18
CA SER A 1 6.92 10.22 0.64
C SER A 1 6.69 9.24 1.80
N LEU A 2 5.64 8.42 1.77
CA LEU A 2 5.26 7.53 2.87
C LEU A 2 6.10 6.25 2.93
N ILE A 3 6.11 5.46 1.85
CA ILE A 3 6.82 4.18 1.77
C ILE A 3 8.34 4.38 1.91
N SER A 4 8.94 5.24 1.07
CA SER A 4 10.40 5.50 1.16
C SER A 4 10.82 6.25 2.44
N GLY A 5 9.88 6.91 3.12
CA GLY A 5 10.10 7.55 4.41
C GLY A 5 9.76 6.67 5.62
N TYR A 6 9.41 5.40 5.41
CA TYR A 6 9.01 4.45 6.45
C TYR A 6 7.92 4.99 7.41
N ARG A 7 6.96 5.76 6.89
CA ARG A 7 5.85 6.36 7.66
C ARG A 7 4.70 5.36 7.80
N ILE A 8 4.97 4.22 8.44
CA ILE A 8 4.09 3.03 8.46
C ILE A 8 2.69 3.29 9.03
N ASN A 9 2.56 4.22 9.99
CA ASN A 9 1.28 4.53 10.63
C ASN A 9 0.29 5.23 9.68
N GLU A 10 0.80 5.97 8.70
CA GLU A 10 -0.02 6.73 7.74
C GLU A 10 -0.35 5.91 6.49
N MET A 11 0.41 4.85 6.20
CA MET A 11 0.25 4.03 4.99
C MET A 11 -1.16 3.44 4.83
N PRO A 12 -1.81 2.84 5.87
CA PRO A 12 -3.13 2.24 5.70
C PRO A 12 -4.18 3.24 5.22
N PHE A 13 -4.23 4.42 5.84
CA PHE A 13 -5.16 5.49 5.49
C PHE A 13 -4.96 5.95 4.04
N HIS A 14 -3.71 6.24 3.66
CA HIS A 14 -3.41 6.73 2.31
C HIS A 14 -3.57 5.66 1.22
N MET A 15 -3.26 4.39 1.50
CA MET A 15 -3.50 3.29 0.56
C MET A 15 -4.99 3.06 0.34
N LYS A 16 -5.81 3.08 1.41
CA LYS A 16 -7.28 3.03 1.27
C LYS A 16 -7.77 4.19 0.42
N ARG A 17 -7.33 5.42 0.73
CA ARG A 17 -7.69 6.61 -0.03
C ARG A 17 -7.27 6.52 -1.51
N ALA A 18 -6.12 5.90 -1.80
CA ALA A 18 -5.68 5.67 -3.17
C ALA A 18 -6.68 4.76 -3.92
N LEU A 19 -7.13 3.67 -3.29
CA LEU A 19 -8.17 2.79 -3.85
C LEU A 19 -9.50 3.53 -4.04
N ASP A 20 -9.93 4.31 -3.06
CA ASP A 20 -11.16 5.11 -3.11
C ASP A 20 -11.10 6.15 -4.26
N ASN A 21 -9.90 6.61 -4.59
CA ASN A 21 -9.63 7.53 -5.70
C ASN A 21 -9.38 6.84 -7.05
N GLY A 22 -9.54 5.52 -7.13
CA GLY A 22 -9.44 4.76 -8.38
C GLY A 22 -8.06 4.18 -8.71
N VAL A 23 -7.06 4.33 -7.83
CA VAL A 23 -5.79 3.58 -7.98
C VAL A 23 -6.08 2.10 -7.82
N THR A 24 -5.58 1.28 -8.73
CA THR A 24 -5.77 -0.16 -8.71
C THR A 24 -4.81 -0.84 -7.73
N ARG A 25 -5.15 -2.09 -7.36
CA ARG A 25 -4.26 -2.92 -6.54
C ARG A 25 -2.93 -3.18 -7.26
N ASP A 26 -2.98 -3.39 -8.58
CA ASP A 26 -1.80 -3.67 -9.40
C ASP A 26 -0.87 -2.46 -9.43
N GLU A 27 -1.39 -1.24 -9.66
CA GLU A 27 -0.58 -0.01 -9.61
C GLU A 27 0.06 0.23 -8.24
N LEU A 28 -0.63 -0.09 -7.14
CA LEU A 28 -0.06 -0.02 -5.80
C LEU A 28 1.08 -1.03 -5.62
N ILE A 29 0.90 -2.27 -6.07
CA ILE A 29 1.92 -3.32 -5.99
C ILE A 29 3.13 -3.00 -6.88
N GLU A 30 2.91 -2.50 -8.09
CA GLU A 30 3.97 -2.04 -8.99
C GLU A 30 4.76 -0.88 -8.38
N THR A 31 4.08 0.09 -7.77
CA THR A 31 4.73 1.20 -7.06
C THR A 31 5.60 0.70 -5.90
N ILE A 32 5.08 -0.22 -5.08
CA ILE A 32 5.84 -0.82 -3.98
C ILE A 32 7.04 -1.61 -4.51
N THR A 33 6.86 -2.35 -5.61
CA THR A 33 7.92 -3.13 -6.27
C THR A 33 9.01 -2.21 -6.82
N HIS A 34 8.66 -1.10 -7.46
CA HIS A 34 9.60 -0.10 -7.92
C HIS A 34 10.41 0.50 -6.76
N LEU A 35 9.73 0.79 -5.64
CA LEU A 35 10.38 1.31 -4.44
C LEU A 35 11.29 0.29 -3.74
N ALA A 36 11.15 -1.01 -3.99
CA ALA A 36 12.10 -1.99 -3.49
C ALA A 36 13.53 -1.74 -4.03
N PHE A 37 13.65 -1.27 -5.27
CA PHE A 37 14.92 -0.93 -5.90
C PHE A 37 15.45 0.45 -5.51
N TYR A 38 14.56 1.42 -5.29
CA TYR A 38 14.94 2.81 -5.01
C TYR A 38 15.03 3.18 -3.52
N ALA A 39 14.27 2.50 -2.66
CA ALA A 39 14.19 2.76 -1.23
C ALA A 39 14.56 1.53 -0.37
N GLY A 40 14.87 0.41 -1.01
CA GLY A 40 15.36 -0.82 -0.39
C GLY A 40 14.26 -1.83 -0.05
N TRP A 41 14.65 -3.10 0.00
CA TRP A 41 13.75 -4.21 0.30
C TRP A 41 13.01 -4.09 1.65
N PRO A 42 13.63 -3.61 2.76
CA PRO A 42 12.93 -3.53 4.06
C PRO A 42 11.68 -2.65 4.04
N VAL A 43 11.73 -1.49 3.38
CA VAL A 43 10.57 -0.58 3.33
C VAL A 43 9.47 -1.13 2.43
N ALA A 44 9.83 -1.77 1.32
CA ALA A 44 8.88 -2.39 0.40
C ALA A 44 8.19 -3.60 1.03
N SER A 45 8.93 -4.49 1.70
CA SER A 45 8.38 -5.65 2.39
C SER A 45 7.35 -5.26 3.46
N THR A 46 7.65 -4.24 4.28
CA THR A 46 6.69 -3.69 5.24
C THR A 46 5.45 -3.13 4.54
N ALA A 47 5.63 -2.39 3.43
CA ALA A 47 4.51 -1.84 2.66
C ALA A 47 3.61 -2.93 2.03
N ILE A 48 4.18 -4.03 1.54
CA ILE A 48 3.39 -5.18 1.01
C ILE A 48 2.49 -5.75 2.11
N GLY A 49 3.02 -5.95 3.32
CA GLY A 49 2.24 -6.46 4.45
C GLY A 49 1.07 -5.54 4.83
N ILE A 50 1.26 -4.22 4.75
CA ILE A 50 0.21 -3.23 4.99
C ILE A 50 -0.82 -3.22 3.85
N ALA A 51 -0.37 -3.21 2.59
CA ALA A 51 -1.24 -3.23 1.42
C ALA A 51 -2.19 -4.44 1.44
N ARG A 52 -1.69 -5.63 1.80
CA ARG A 52 -2.52 -6.83 1.98
C ARG A 52 -3.66 -6.61 2.98
N LYS A 53 -3.38 -6.06 4.15
CA LYS A 53 -4.41 -5.77 5.17
C LYS A 53 -5.45 -4.77 4.67
N VAL A 54 -5.00 -3.73 3.95
CA VAL A 54 -5.90 -2.73 3.35
C VAL A 54 -6.80 -3.38 2.29
N PHE A 55 -6.26 -4.27 1.46
CA PHE A 55 -7.05 -4.99 0.45
C PHE A 55 -8.10 -5.91 1.06
N GLU A 56 -7.75 -6.62 2.13
CA GLU A 56 -8.66 -7.48 2.89
C GLU A 56 -9.81 -6.65 3.51
N GLN A 57 -9.49 -5.49 4.10
CA GLN A 57 -10.49 -4.56 4.66
C GLN A 57 -11.41 -4.00 3.57
N ALA A 58 -10.85 -3.54 2.45
CA ALA A 58 -11.62 -3.00 1.33
C ALA A 58 -12.55 -4.07 0.69
N ASP A 59 -12.14 -5.33 0.66
CA ASP A 59 -12.99 -6.44 0.20
C ASP A 59 -14.11 -6.77 1.18
N ALA A 60 -13.85 -6.65 2.49
CA ALA A 60 -14.88 -6.83 3.51
C ALA A 60 -15.94 -5.71 3.45
N GLU A 61 -15.52 -4.46 3.26
CA GLU A 61 -16.42 -3.30 3.11
C GLU A 61 -17.34 -3.43 1.89
N LYS A 62 -16.87 -4.00 0.77
CA LYS A 62 -17.68 -4.21 -0.44
C LYS A 62 -18.71 -5.34 -0.34
N LYS A 63 -18.56 -6.23 0.65
CA LYS A 63 -19.45 -7.39 0.86
C LYS A 63 -20.60 -7.11 1.83
N GLY A 64 -20.51 -6.03 2.61
CA GLY A 64 -21.56 -5.55 3.51
C GLY A 64 -22.46 -4.53 2.83
#